data_AF-A0A2G6PIP5-F1
#
_entry.id   AF-A0A2G6PIP5-F1
#
_cell.length_a   1.000
_cell.length_b   1.000
_cell.length_c   1.000
_cell.angle_alpha   90.00
_cell.angle_beta   90.00
_cell.angle_gamma   90.00
#
_symmetry.space_group_name_H-M   'P 1'
#
loop_
_entity.id
_entity.type
_entity.pdbx_description
1 polymer ?
#
loop_
_entity_poly.entity_id
_entity_poly.type
_entity_poly.pdbx_seq_one_letter_code
_entity_poly.pdbx_strand_id
1 'polypeptide(L)'
;MGKRKAISAAARREAKMKRSLAILRNCPLSPRKVRLVADMVRRVEVGRALSMLRYDSHGGAPYVEKVLLSAVNNWEQKHPEQSAEDVVLEVKTIMVDEGRTLKRIRPRAQGRANRILKRSCHIFVEVAEREVAEPAAEAGVVETKETVTE
;
A
#
# COMPACT_ATOMS: atom_id res chain seq x y z
N MET A 1 -16.43 13.40 31.56
CA MET A 1 -15.92 12.70 30.35
C MET A 1 -16.79 11.48 30.10
N GLY A 2 -17.65 11.51 29.07
CA GLY A 2 -18.79 10.59 28.96
C GLY A 2 -18.53 9.27 28.20
N LYS A 3 -19.51 8.36 28.30
CA LYS A 3 -19.55 7.04 27.64
C LYS A 3 -19.22 7.08 26.14
N ARG A 4 -19.58 8.16 25.44
CA ARG A 4 -19.26 8.39 24.01
C ARG A 4 -17.75 8.29 23.71
N LYS A 5 -16.89 8.85 24.56
CA LYS A 5 -15.43 8.82 24.35
C LYS A 5 -14.89 7.39 24.49
N ALA A 6 -15.40 6.64 25.48
CA ALA A 6 -15.02 5.26 25.73
C ALA A 6 -15.43 4.34 24.57
N ILE A 7 -16.67 4.47 24.07
CA ILE A 7 -17.15 3.71 22.89
C ILE A 7 -16.27 4.00 21.67
N SER A 8 -15.96 5.27 21.40
CA SER A 8 -15.09 5.62 20.27
C SER A 8 -13.66 5.07 20.41
N ALA A 9 -13.14 5.01 21.64
CA ALA A 9 -11.81 4.49 21.92
C ALA A 9 -11.77 2.97 21.72
N ALA A 10 -12.82 2.26 22.15
CA ALA A 10 -12.97 0.82 21.92
C ALA A 10 -13.03 0.51 20.42
N ALA A 11 -13.86 1.22 19.65
CA ALA A 11 -13.96 1.04 18.19
C ALA A 11 -12.62 1.28 17.47
N ARG A 12 -11.85 2.31 17.87
CA ARG A 12 -10.51 2.58 17.30
C ARG A 12 -9.50 1.48 17.64
N ARG A 13 -9.60 0.90 18.84
CA ARG A 13 -8.73 -0.19 19.27
C ARG A 13 -8.99 -1.44 18.44
N GLU A 14 -10.26 -1.78 18.25
CA GLU A 14 -10.68 -2.91 17.42
C GLU A 14 -10.20 -2.74 15.97
N ALA A 15 -10.44 -1.57 15.37
CA ALA A 15 -9.97 -1.27 14.01
C ALA A 15 -8.43 -1.36 13.90
N LYS A 16 -7.67 -0.96 14.93
CA LYS A 16 -6.19 -1.05 14.97
C LYS A 16 -5.69 -2.49 15.11
N MET A 17 -6.49 -3.38 15.69
CA MET A 17 -6.15 -4.79 15.81
C MET A 17 -6.29 -5.48 14.45
N LYS A 18 -7.42 -5.24 13.75
CA LYS A 18 -7.71 -5.80 12.42
C LYS A 18 -6.69 -5.39 11.33
N ARG A 19 -6.17 -4.17 11.38
CA ARG A 19 -5.15 -3.69 10.42
C ARG A 19 -3.72 -3.80 10.95
N SER A 20 -2.78 -4.10 10.08
CA SER A 20 -1.34 -4.01 10.36
C SER A 20 -0.70 -2.87 9.57
N LEU A 21 0.31 -2.23 10.17
CA LEU A 21 0.99 -1.07 9.61
C LEU A 21 2.51 -1.29 9.60
N ALA A 22 3.17 -0.81 8.56
CA ALA A 22 4.63 -0.69 8.51
C ALA A 22 5.05 0.65 7.90
N ILE A 23 6.15 1.22 8.41
CA ILE A 23 6.65 2.52 7.97
C ILE A 23 8.16 2.45 7.78
N LEU A 24 8.63 2.78 6.57
CA LEU A 24 10.05 3.06 6.31
C LEU A 24 10.27 4.56 6.28
N ARG A 25 11.17 5.05 7.14
CA ARG A 25 11.50 6.47 7.24
C ARG A 25 12.85 6.81 6.61
N ASN A 26 12.94 7.99 6.00
CA ASN A 26 14.17 8.54 5.40
C ASN A 26 14.74 7.68 4.26
N CYS A 27 13.89 7.10 3.42
CA CYS A 27 14.35 6.40 2.22
C CYS A 27 15.01 7.41 1.25
N PRO A 28 16.24 7.17 0.74
CA PRO A 28 16.97 8.09 -0.12
C PRO A 28 16.49 8.04 -1.59
N LEU A 29 15.17 8.00 -1.79
CA LEU A 29 14.52 7.99 -3.08
C LEU A 29 13.58 9.18 -3.24
N SER A 30 13.34 9.56 -4.49
CA SER A 30 12.35 10.60 -4.79
C SER A 30 10.94 10.03 -4.62
N PRO A 31 10.03 10.74 -3.90
CA PRO A 31 8.66 10.28 -3.69
C PRO A 31 7.94 9.93 -4.99
N ARG A 32 8.15 10.72 -6.06
CA ARG A 32 7.50 10.51 -7.37
C ARG A 32 7.83 9.14 -7.98
N LYS A 33 9.07 8.67 -7.85
CA LYS A 33 9.49 7.37 -8.41
C LYS A 33 8.88 6.21 -7.64
N VAL A 34 8.79 6.33 -6.32
CA VAL A 34 8.21 5.29 -5.47
C VAL A 34 6.68 5.26 -5.59
N ARG A 35 6.03 6.40 -5.86
CA ARG A 35 4.58 6.45 -6.11
C ARG A 35 4.14 5.60 -7.29
N LEU A 36 4.92 5.59 -8.38
CA LEU A 36 4.64 4.72 -9.53
C LEU A 36 4.54 3.25 -9.12
N VAL A 37 5.49 2.79 -8.30
CA VAL A 37 5.48 1.44 -7.74
C VAL A 37 4.28 1.26 -6.81
N ALA A 38 4.07 2.20 -5.89
CA ALA A 38 2.97 2.12 -4.92
C ALA A 38 1.58 2.04 -5.57
N ASP A 39 1.37 2.73 -6.69
CA ASP A 39 0.10 2.70 -7.43
C ASP A 39 -0.15 1.33 -8.07
N MET A 40 0.88 0.58 -8.47
CA MET A 40 0.74 -0.78 -9.00
C MET A 40 0.27 -1.79 -7.94
N VAL A 41 0.72 -1.62 -6.70
CA VAL A 41 0.48 -2.61 -5.62
C VAL A 41 -0.77 -2.28 -4.79
N ARG A 42 -1.39 -1.12 -5.01
CA ARG A 42 -2.55 -0.68 -4.24
C ARG A 42 -3.76 -1.58 -4.53
N ARG A 43 -4.44 -2.07 -3.49
CA ARG A 43 -5.58 -3.01 -3.57
C ARG A 43 -5.28 -4.35 -4.23
N VAL A 44 -4.00 -4.72 -4.27
CA VAL A 44 -3.59 -6.05 -4.70
C VAL A 44 -3.44 -6.94 -3.47
N GLU A 45 -3.73 -8.22 -3.64
CA GLU A 45 -3.45 -9.26 -2.65
C GLU A 45 -1.95 -9.35 -2.36
N VAL A 46 -1.57 -9.61 -1.11
CA VAL A 46 -0.17 -9.58 -0.65
C VAL A 46 0.72 -10.56 -1.43
N GLY A 47 0.29 -11.79 -1.69
CA GLY A 47 1.12 -12.76 -2.43
C GLY A 47 1.42 -12.31 -3.86
N ARG A 48 0.39 -11.78 -4.55
CA ARG A 48 0.53 -11.22 -5.90
C ARG A 48 1.38 -9.95 -5.90
N ALA A 49 1.20 -9.09 -4.89
CA ALA A 49 1.98 -7.88 -4.68
C ALA A 49 3.48 -8.16 -4.50
N LEU A 50 3.85 -9.15 -3.69
CA LEU A 50 5.23 -9.58 -3.49
C LEU A 50 5.85 -10.08 -4.80
N SER A 51 5.11 -10.87 -5.57
CA SER A 51 5.55 -11.36 -6.87
C SER A 51 5.78 -10.22 -7.88
N MET A 52 4.85 -9.26 -7.96
CA MET A 52 5.00 -8.07 -8.81
C MET A 52 6.23 -7.25 -8.43
N LEU A 53 6.43 -6.99 -7.13
CA LEU A 53 7.54 -6.19 -6.63
C LEU A 53 8.90 -6.87 -6.87
N ARG A 54 8.97 -8.19 -6.74
CA ARG A 54 10.21 -8.95 -6.91
C ARG A 54 10.76 -8.90 -8.35
N TYR A 55 9.88 -8.82 -9.34
CA TYR A 55 10.24 -8.79 -10.77
C TYR A 55 10.09 -7.41 -11.42
N ASP A 56 9.75 -6.39 -10.65
CA ASP A 56 9.67 -5.03 -11.17
C ASP A 56 11.08 -4.44 -11.41
N SER A 57 11.22 -3.72 -12.51
CA SER A 57 12.48 -3.08 -12.90
C SER A 57 12.74 -1.75 -12.19
N HIS A 58 11.73 -1.18 -11.50
CA HIS A 58 11.89 0.09 -10.81
C HIS A 58 12.76 -0.06 -9.57
N GLY A 59 13.77 0.81 -9.43
CA GLY A 59 14.65 0.82 -8.24
C GLY A 59 13.95 1.13 -6.90
N GLY A 60 12.66 1.48 -6.92
CA GLY A 60 11.84 1.64 -5.71
C GLY A 60 11.24 0.32 -5.18
N ALA A 61 11.12 -0.70 -6.04
CA ALA A 61 10.46 -1.96 -5.70
C ALA A 61 11.11 -2.71 -4.52
N PRO A 62 12.46 -2.83 -4.42
CA PRO A 62 13.09 -3.52 -3.31
C PRO A 62 12.83 -2.86 -1.93
N TYR A 63 12.56 -1.55 -1.91
CA TYR A 63 12.22 -0.85 -0.67
C TYR A 63 10.77 -1.10 -0.27
N VAL A 64 9.85 -1.09 -1.24
CA VAL A 64 8.43 -1.37 -0.99
C VAL A 64 8.24 -2.82 -0.56
N GLU A 65 8.93 -3.77 -1.20
CA GLU A 65 8.92 -5.20 -0.86
C GLU A 65 9.29 -5.43 0.61
N LYS A 66 10.41 -4.85 1.07
CA LYS A 66 10.85 -4.96 2.47
C LYS A 66 9.83 -4.42 3.47
N VAL A 67 9.16 -3.32 3.12
CA VAL A 67 8.12 -2.72 3.98
C VAL A 67 6.88 -3.58 4.01
N LEU A 68 6.50 -4.16 2.87
CA LEU A 68 5.36 -5.05 2.78
C LEU A 68 5.59 -6.33 3.59
N LEU A 69 6.76 -6.96 3.45
CA LEU A 69 7.16 -8.11 4.29
C LEU A 69 7.10 -7.75 5.78
N SER A 70 7.61 -6.59 6.17
CA SER A 70 7.50 -6.13 7.56
C SER A 70 6.05 -5.94 8.02
N ALA A 71 5.14 -5.50 7.14
CA ALA A 71 3.73 -5.33 7.48
C ALA A 71 3.03 -6.68 7.70
N VAL A 72 3.38 -7.70 6.91
CA VAL A 72 2.91 -9.09 7.06
C VAL A 72 3.39 -9.65 8.39
N ASN A 73 4.69 -9.57 8.69
CA ASN A 73 5.23 -10.05 9.97
C ASN A 73 4.58 -9.35 11.18
N ASN A 74 4.30 -8.04 11.06
CA ASN A 74 3.58 -7.29 12.10
C ASN A 74 2.12 -7.75 12.26
N TRP A 75 1.50 -8.26 11.19
CA TRP A 75 0.15 -8.81 11.23
C TRP A 75 0.14 -10.18 11.91
N GLU A 76 1.08 -11.05 11.56
CA GLU A 76 1.28 -12.37 12.20
C GLU A 76 1.51 -12.23 13.71
N GLN A 77 2.35 -11.28 14.13
CA GLN A 77 2.57 -11.01 15.55
C GLN A 77 1.33 -10.56 16.32
N LYS A 78 0.31 -9.99 15.63
CA LYS A 78 -0.96 -9.60 16.26
C LYS A 78 -1.97 -10.75 16.33
N HIS A 79 -1.86 -11.74 15.45
CA HIS A 79 -2.77 -12.87 15.32
C HIS A 79 -1.99 -14.18 15.43
N PRO A 80 -1.49 -14.55 16.62
CA PRO A 80 -0.63 -15.73 16.78
C PRO A 80 -1.34 -17.06 16.49
N GLU A 81 -2.68 -17.07 16.44
CA GLU A 81 -3.50 -18.25 16.17
C GLU A 81 -3.78 -18.48 14.68
N GLN A 82 -3.47 -17.50 13.82
CA GLN A 82 -3.71 -17.56 12.38
C GLN A 82 -2.40 -17.34 11.63
N SER A 83 -2.11 -18.20 10.65
CA SER A 83 -0.95 -17.99 9.78
C SER A 83 -1.33 -17.06 8.63
N ALA A 84 -0.37 -16.26 8.14
CA ALA A 84 -0.62 -15.34 7.04
C ALA A 84 -0.95 -16.05 5.71
N GLU A 85 -0.68 -17.36 5.61
CA GLU A 85 -1.00 -18.19 4.45
C GLU A 85 -2.48 -18.61 4.41
N ASP A 86 -3.14 -18.68 5.57
CA ASP A 86 -4.54 -19.12 5.68
C ASP A 86 -5.54 -17.98 5.44
N VAL A 87 -5.06 -16.73 5.52
CA VAL A 87 -5.89 -15.51 5.44
C VAL A 87 -5.54 -14.70 4.20
N VAL A 88 -6.58 -14.29 3.46
CA VAL A 88 -6.40 -13.42 2.29
C VAL A 88 -6.13 -11.99 2.75
N LEU A 89 -4.86 -11.62 2.79
CA LEU A 89 -4.41 -10.25 3.10
C LEU A 89 -4.37 -9.38 1.84
N GLU A 90 -4.88 -8.15 1.95
CA GLU A 90 -4.79 -7.14 0.90
C GLU A 90 -4.01 -5.89 1.32
N VAL A 91 -3.34 -5.26 0.36
CA VAL A 91 -2.72 -3.94 0.54
C VAL A 91 -3.82 -2.88 0.48
N LYS A 92 -4.40 -2.57 1.64
CA LYS A 92 -5.51 -1.61 1.77
C LYS A 92 -5.11 -0.20 1.41
N THR A 93 -4.02 0.28 2.00
CA THR A 93 -3.52 1.64 1.77
C THR A 93 -2.00 1.63 1.66
N ILE A 94 -1.49 2.29 0.63
CA ILE A 94 -0.06 2.56 0.48
C ILE A 94 0.13 4.04 0.16
N MET A 95 0.92 4.72 0.99
CA MET A 95 1.19 6.15 0.89
C MET A 95 2.70 6.40 0.84
N VAL A 96 3.09 7.39 0.04
CA VAL A 96 4.48 7.81 -0.10
C VAL A 96 4.54 9.32 0.12
N ASP A 97 5.02 9.68 1.30
CA ASP A 97 5.16 11.07 1.72
C ASP A 97 6.56 11.60 1.43
N GLU A 98 6.64 12.92 1.28
CA GLU A 98 7.92 13.60 1.13
C GLU A 98 8.65 13.64 2.47
N GLY A 99 9.96 13.37 2.43
CA GLY A 99 10.85 13.47 3.58
C GLY A 99 11.75 14.69 3.50
N ARG A 100 12.78 14.68 4.34
CA ARG A 100 13.81 15.73 4.35
C ARG A 100 14.46 15.85 2.96
N THR A 101 14.60 17.08 2.48
CA THR A 101 15.30 17.37 1.22
C THR A 101 16.64 18.04 1.51
N LEU A 102 17.73 17.38 1.10
CA LEU A 102 19.08 17.96 1.19
C LEU A 102 19.35 18.84 -0.04
N LYS A 103 19.92 20.03 0.22
CA LYS A 103 20.30 20.99 -0.81
C LYS A 103 21.80 20.90 -1.06
N ARG A 104 22.22 20.81 -2.33
CA ARG A 104 23.62 20.86 -2.76
C ARG A 104 23.77 21.89 -3.88
N ILE A 105 24.92 22.54 -3.96
CA ILE A 105 25.22 23.49 -5.04
C ILE A 105 26.02 22.75 -6.11
N ARG A 106 25.73 23.03 -7.39
CA ARG A 106 26.52 22.58 -8.53
C ARG A 106 26.96 23.82 -9.33
N PRO A 107 28.27 24.01 -9.56
CA PRO A 107 28.77 25.10 -10.39
C PRO A 107 28.30 24.94 -11.84
N ARG A 108 28.05 26.06 -12.52
CA ARG A 108 27.66 26.13 -13.93
C ARG A 108 28.45 27.24 -14.63
N ALA A 109 28.34 27.28 -15.95
CA ALA A 109 28.98 28.29 -16.80
C ALA A 109 28.65 29.72 -16.33
N GLN A 110 29.55 30.66 -16.61
CA GLN A 110 29.44 32.09 -16.27
C GLN A 110 29.29 32.36 -14.75
N GLY A 111 29.99 31.59 -13.90
CA GLY A 111 29.97 31.80 -12.45
C GLY A 111 28.63 31.51 -11.76
N ARG A 112 27.68 30.87 -12.45
CA ARG A 112 26.33 30.60 -11.91
C ARG A 112 26.34 29.39 -10.98
N ALA A 113 25.50 29.43 -9.94
CA ALA A 113 25.34 28.36 -8.96
C ALA A 113 23.91 27.79 -8.99
N ASN A 114 23.76 26.57 -9.52
CA ASN A 114 22.46 25.88 -9.52
C ASN A 114 22.32 24.99 -8.29
N ARG A 115 21.08 24.84 -7.79
CA ARG A 115 20.76 23.96 -6.67
C ARG A 115 20.32 22.59 -7.15
N ILE A 116 20.87 21.54 -6.53
CA ILE A 116 20.43 20.16 -6.66
C ILE A 116 19.73 19.75 -5.37
N LEU A 117 18.55 19.17 -5.51
CA LEU A 117 17.76 18.65 -4.41
C LEU A 117 17.93 17.13 -4.35
N LYS A 118 18.46 16.62 -3.24
CA LYS A 118 18.45 15.18 -2.91
C LYS A 118 17.25 14.96 -1.99
N ARG A 119 16.14 14.56 -2.61
CA ARG A 119 14.87 14.30 -1.91
C ARG A 119 14.91 12.93 -1.25
N SER A 120 14.23 12.82 -0.11
CA SER A 120 13.93 11.55 0.55
C SER A 120 12.42 11.35 0.62
N CYS A 121 11.99 10.14 0.95
CA CYS A 121 10.58 9.82 1.16
C CYS A 121 10.36 8.97 2.41
N HIS A 122 9.10 8.93 2.83
CA HIS A 122 8.59 8.01 3.85
C HIS A 122 7.56 7.10 3.18
N ILE A 123 7.70 5.79 3.34
CA ILE A 123 6.79 4.79 2.77
C ILE A 123 5.94 4.26 3.91
N PHE A 124 4.62 4.34 3.74
CA PHE A 124 3.62 3.83 4.66
C PHE A 124 2.82 2.73 3.96
N VAL A 125 2.71 1.57 4.60
CA VAL A 125 1.92 0.44 4.11
C VAL A 125 0.95 0.01 5.21
N GLU A 126 -0.30 -0.18 4.82
CA GLU A 126 -1.38 -0.74 5.62
C GLU A 126 -1.88 -2.02 4.95
N VAL A 127 -1.80 -3.13 5.68
CA VAL A 127 -2.32 -4.43 5.29
C VAL A 127 -3.53 -4.74 6.16
N ALA A 128 -4.58 -5.26 5.55
CA ALA A 128 -5.78 -5.70 6.26
C ALA A 128 -6.27 -7.00 5.62
N GLU A 129 -7.02 -7.76 6.41
CA GLU A 129 -7.80 -8.88 5.89
C GLU A 129 -8.83 -8.36 4.89
N ARG A 130 -8.95 -9.09 3.77
CA ARG A 130 -9.93 -8.78 2.75
C ARG A 130 -11.28 -9.33 3.18
N GLU A 131 -12.19 -8.46 3.58
CA GLU A 131 -13.61 -8.80 3.66
C GLU A 131 -14.10 -8.99 2.22
N VAL A 132 -14.21 -10.25 1.79
CA VAL A 132 -14.84 -10.58 0.50
C VAL A 132 -16.30 -10.18 0.62
N ALA A 133 -16.65 -9.00 0.09
CA ALA A 133 -18.02 -8.73 -0.27
C ALA A 133 -18.39 -9.78 -1.33
N GLU A 134 -19.39 -10.61 -1.02
CA GLU A 134 -19.95 -11.55 -1.99
C GLU A 134 -20.14 -10.81 -3.33
N PRO A 135 -19.62 -11.35 -4.45
CA PRO A 135 -19.81 -10.70 -5.73
C PRO A 135 -21.31 -10.61 -5.98
N ALA A 136 -21.78 -9.40 -6.31
CA ALA A 136 -23.14 -9.18 -6.78
C ALA A 136 -23.45 -10.22 -7.87
N ALA A 137 -24.31 -11.16 -7.53
CA ALA A 137 -24.83 -12.15 -8.45
C ALA A 137 -25.55 -11.44 -9.61
N GLU A 138 -25.28 -11.92 -10.82
CA GLU A 138 -26.15 -11.86 -12.01
C GLU A 138 -26.45 -10.47 -12.60
N ALA A 139 -25.53 -9.97 -13.43
CA ALA A 139 -25.95 -9.22 -14.62
C ALA A 139 -26.45 -10.25 -15.64
N GLY A 140 -27.78 -10.37 -15.73
CA GLY A 140 -28.49 -11.36 -16.54
C GLY A 140 -28.04 -11.42 -17.99
N VAL A 141 -27.78 -12.65 -18.43
CA VAL A 141 -27.84 -13.05 -19.83
C VAL A 141 -29.29 -12.82 -20.28
N VAL A 142 -29.54 -11.77 -21.06
CA VAL A 142 -30.78 -11.68 -21.85
C VAL A 142 -30.50 -12.44 -23.14
N GLU A 143 -30.82 -13.72 -23.14
CA GLU A 143 -31.06 -14.48 -24.37
C GLU A 143 -32.24 -13.82 -25.10
N THR A 144 -31.97 -13.03 -26.14
CA THR A 144 -32.99 -12.75 -27.15
C THR A 144 -33.22 -14.03 -27.93
N LYS A 145 -34.24 -14.79 -27.53
CA LYS A 145 -34.84 -15.82 -28.39
C LYS A 145 -35.48 -15.11 -29.58
N GLU A 146 -34.80 -15.12 -30.72
CA GLU A 146 -35.44 -14.89 -32.02
C GLU A 146 -36.54 -15.95 -32.17
N THR A 147 -37.78 -15.53 -32.04
CA THR A 147 -38.93 -16.33 -32.46
C THR A 147 -39.26 -15.94 -33.88
N VAL A 148 -38.96 -16.88 -34.78
CA VAL A 148 -39.40 -16.93 -36.17
C VAL A 148 -40.94 -16.97 -36.19
N THR A 149 -41.56 -16.10 -37.01
CA THR A 149 -42.90 -16.32 -37.57
C THR A 149 -42.89 -15.87 -39.05
N GLU A 150 -43.71 -16.58 -39.83
CA GLU A 150 -43.73 -16.81 -41.29
C GLU A 150 -43.69 -15.58 -42.22
#